data_AF-A0A950PQ00-F1
#
_entry.id   AF-A0A950PQ00-F1
#
_cell.length_a   1.000
_cell.length_b   1.000
_cell.length_c   1.000
_cell.angle_alpha   90.00
_cell.angle_beta   90.00
_cell.angle_gamma   90.00
#
_symmetry.space_group_name_H-M   'P 1'
#
loop_
_entity.id
_entity.type
_entity.pdbx_description
1 polymer ?
#
loop_
_entity_poly.entity_id
_entity_poly.type
_entity_poly.pdbx_seq_one_letter_code
_entity_poly.pdbx_strand_id
1 'polypeptide(L)'
;MSHQAPLDALEVIEGVVDHLLYVSYDEHTVLRLNTTTGDEESITAAGKALFGARPGESLRLHGAWVHHPRHGRQFKAGQCERTMPADKRAIRLYLASGMIRGIGPALASAIVAVFGE
;
A
#
# COMPACT_ATOMS: atom_id res chain seq x y z
N MET A 1 -20.04 18.21 7.83
CA MET A 1 -19.86 18.70 6.45
C MET A 1 -18.79 17.85 5.80
N SER A 2 -19.14 16.64 5.37
CA SER A 2 -18.22 15.68 4.75
C SER A 2 -18.17 15.98 3.25
N HIS A 3 -17.15 16.71 2.82
CA HIS A 3 -16.90 16.94 1.40
C HIS A 3 -16.38 15.64 0.78
N GLN A 4 -17.30 14.82 0.27
CA GLN A 4 -16.97 13.68 -0.57
C GLN A 4 -16.54 14.24 -1.92
N ALA A 5 -15.24 14.25 -2.18
CA ALA A 5 -14.73 14.60 -3.51
C ALA A 5 -15.30 13.61 -4.54
N PRO A 6 -15.65 14.05 -5.76
CA PRO A 6 -16.17 13.15 -6.80
C PRO A 6 -15.15 12.04 -7.09
N LEU A 7 -15.61 10.80 -7.17
CA LEU A 7 -14.75 9.62 -7.40
C LEU A 7 -13.95 9.71 -8.72
N ASP A 8 -14.46 10.45 -9.69
CA ASP A 8 -13.88 10.58 -11.04
C ASP A 8 -12.58 11.41 -11.11
N ALA A 9 -12.19 12.08 -10.02
CA ALA A 9 -10.96 12.88 -9.94
C ALA A 9 -9.94 12.34 -8.92
N LEU A 10 -10.20 11.18 -8.32
CA LEU A 10 -9.30 10.58 -7.33
C LEU A 10 -8.16 9.83 -8.03
N GLU A 11 -6.94 10.13 -7.60
CA GLU A 11 -5.76 9.39 -8.05
C GLU A 11 -5.82 7.97 -7.51
N VAL A 12 -5.36 7.01 -8.32
CA VAL A 12 -5.35 5.58 -7.98
C VAL A 12 -3.92 5.12 -7.81
N ILE A 13 -3.62 4.53 -6.66
CA ILE A 13 -2.29 3.96 -6.37
C ILE A 13 -2.47 2.52 -5.93
N GLU A 14 -1.71 1.61 -6.54
CA GLU A 14 -1.66 0.21 -6.16
C GLU A 14 -0.30 -0.13 -5.55
N GLY A 15 -0.30 -1.00 -4.56
CA GLY A 15 0.93 -1.45 -3.93
C GLY A 15 0.72 -2.52 -2.87
N VAL A 16 1.84 -2.95 -2.29
CA VAL A 16 1.87 -3.92 -1.20
C VAL A 16 2.20 -3.19 0.09
N VAL A 17 1.44 -3.46 1.15
CA VAL A 17 1.72 -2.89 2.48
C VAL A 17 3.06 -3.42 2.96
N ASP A 18 4.00 -2.53 3.21
CA ASP A 18 5.31 -2.89 3.74
C ASP A 18 5.21 -3.07 5.26
N HIS A 19 4.81 -2.01 5.97
CA HIS A 19 4.55 -2.03 7.40
C HIS A 19 3.57 -0.93 7.81
N LEU A 20 2.93 -1.10 8.97
CA LEU A 20 2.11 -0.07 9.58
C LEU A 20 3.01 0.89 10.37
N LEU A 21 2.82 2.19 10.15
CA LEU A 21 3.53 3.25 10.87
C LEU A 21 2.78 3.66 12.13
N TYR A 22 1.45 3.72 12.05
CA TYR A 22 0.60 4.15 13.16
C TYR A 22 -0.84 3.66 12.96
N VAL A 23 -1.49 3.27 14.06
CA VAL A 23 -2.93 2.97 14.11
C VAL A 23 -3.50 3.66 15.34
N SER A 24 -4.49 4.53 15.16
CA SER A 24 -5.18 5.19 16.26
C SER A 24 -6.39 4.40 16.75
N TYR A 25 -6.93 4.80 17.89
CA TYR A 25 -8.20 4.29 18.41
C TYR A 25 -9.42 4.75 17.60
N ASP A 26 -9.32 5.85 16.84
CA ASP A 26 -10.39 6.36 15.98
C ASP A 26 -10.33 5.79 14.55
N GLU A 27 -9.67 4.64 14.40
CA GLU A 27 -9.52 3.86 13.17
C GLU A 27 -8.67 4.52 12.07
N HIS A 28 -7.96 5.60 12.39
CA HIS A 28 -6.99 6.18 11.46
C HIS A 28 -5.75 5.30 11.40
N THR A 29 -5.44 4.79 10.21
CA THR A 29 -4.22 4.02 9.94
C THR A 29 -3.29 4.81 9.03
N VAL A 30 -2.00 4.79 9.36
CA VAL A 30 -0.89 5.28 8.55
C VAL A 30 0.03 4.10 8.26
N LEU A 31 0.35 3.87 6.99
CA LEU A 31 1.18 2.75 6.55
C LEU A 31 2.18 3.16 5.48
N ARG A 32 3.23 2.36 5.35
CA ARG A 32 4.17 2.39 4.24
C ARG A 32 3.66 1.44 3.16
N LEU A 33 3.49 1.93 1.94
CA LEU A 33 3.03 1.15 0.79
C LEU A 33 4.15 1.14 -0.27
N ASN A 34 4.64 -0.05 -0.60
CA ASN A 34 5.54 -0.22 -1.74
C ASN A 34 4.69 -0.28 -3.01
N THR A 35 4.82 0.75 -3.84
CA THR A 35 3.95 0.90 -5.01
C THR A 35 4.29 -0.13 -6.08
N THR A 36 3.28 -0.44 -6.87
CA THR A 36 3.37 -1.23 -8.10
C THR A 36 3.03 -0.38 -9.33
N THR A 37 2.37 0.76 -9.11
CA THR A 37 2.01 1.78 -10.11
C THR A 37 2.66 3.13 -9.79
N GLY A 38 3.01 3.90 -10.83
CA GLY A 38 3.62 5.23 -10.68
C GLY A 38 5.13 5.21 -10.47
N ASP A 39 5.73 6.40 -10.31
CA ASP A 39 7.19 6.58 -10.30
C ASP A 39 7.83 6.40 -8.92
N GLU A 40 7.11 6.68 -7.84
CA GLU A 40 7.62 6.56 -6.47
C GLU A 40 7.56 5.11 -6.00
N GLU A 41 8.69 4.45 -5.73
CA GLU A 41 8.72 3.04 -5.31
C GLU A 41 8.03 2.77 -3.97
N SER A 42 7.95 3.77 -3.09
CA SER A 42 7.38 3.62 -1.76
C SER A 42 6.81 4.93 -1.23
N ILE A 43 5.57 4.87 -0.73
CA ILE A 43 4.81 6.05 -0.31
C ILE A 43 4.24 5.88 1.10
N THR A 44 3.90 7.00 1.75
CA THR A 44 3.15 6.98 3.01
C THR A 44 1.67 7.17 2.69
N ALA A 45 0.83 6.20 3.04
CA ALA A 45 -0.63 6.31 2.90
C ALA A 45 -1.28 6.47 4.28
N ALA A 46 -2.32 7.30 4.35
CA ALA A 46 -3.01 7.62 5.60
C ALA A 46 -4.53 7.73 5.37
N GLY A 47 -5.33 7.18 6.28
CA GLY A 47 -6.79 7.32 6.25
C GLY A 47 -7.52 6.26 7.08
N LYS A 48 -8.82 6.49 7.30
CA LYS A 48 -9.69 5.51 7.98
C LYS A 48 -10.03 4.31 7.09
N ALA A 49 -10.05 4.52 5.77
CA ALA A 49 -10.24 3.43 4.81
C ALA A 49 -9.15 2.35 4.88
N LEU A 50 -8.00 2.65 5.50
CA LEU A 50 -6.88 1.73 5.67
C LEU A 50 -6.98 0.89 6.95
N PHE A 51 -8.02 1.10 7.77
CA PHE A 51 -8.18 0.38 9.02
C PHE A 51 -8.25 -1.13 8.80
N GLY A 52 -7.46 -1.88 9.57
CA GLY A 52 -7.37 -3.34 9.45
C GLY A 52 -6.50 -3.85 8.30
N ALA A 53 -5.84 -2.97 7.54
CA ALA A 53 -4.79 -3.38 6.60
C ALA A 53 -3.63 -4.05 7.34
N ARG A 54 -2.98 -5.01 6.70
CA ARG A 54 -1.86 -5.78 7.27
C ARG A 54 -0.65 -5.75 6.36
N PRO A 55 0.58 -5.83 6.91
CA PRO A 55 1.79 -6.05 6.12
C PRO A 55 1.60 -7.20 5.13
N GLY A 56 2.08 -6.98 3.91
CA GLY A 56 1.95 -7.88 2.76
C GLY A 56 0.59 -7.86 2.06
N GLU A 57 -0.45 -7.20 2.56
CA GLU A 57 -1.69 -7.07 1.77
C GLU A 57 -1.44 -6.22 0.50
N SER A 58 -1.97 -6.66 -0.64
CA SER A 58 -2.01 -5.84 -1.86
C SER A 58 -3.25 -4.96 -1.81
N LEU A 59 -3.06 -3.65 -1.95
CA LEU A 59 -4.11 -2.65 -1.85
C LEU A 59 -4.16 -1.80 -3.12
N ARG A 60 -5.39 -1.48 -3.55
CA ARG A 60 -5.70 -0.40 -4.48
C ARG A 60 -6.34 0.73 -3.70
N LEU A 61 -5.70 1.90 -3.71
CA LEU A 61 -6.10 3.08 -2.96
C LEU A 61 -6.62 4.16 -3.90
N HIS A 62 -7.78 4.73 -3.56
CA HIS A 62 -8.32 5.91 -4.22
C HIS A 62 -8.22 7.10 -3.27
N GLY A 63 -7.65 8.20 -3.72
CA GLY A 63 -7.36 9.31 -2.84
C GLY A 63 -6.69 10.50 -3.52
N ALA A 64 -6.03 11.30 -2.69
CA ALA A 64 -5.29 12.48 -3.14
C ALA A 64 -4.05 12.69 -2.29
N TRP A 65 -3.03 13.30 -2.89
CA TRP A 65 -1.85 13.74 -2.17
C TRP A 65 -2.17 14.94 -1.26
N VAL A 66 -1.73 14.84 -0.01
CA VAL A 66 -1.83 15.90 0.99
C VAL A 66 -0.47 16.12 1.65
N HIS A 67 -0.25 17.33 2.18
CA HIS A 67 0.95 17.64 2.94
C HIS A 67 0.61 17.77 4.43
N HIS A 68 1.10 16.85 5.24
CA HIS A 68 0.94 16.90 6.69
C HIS A 68 2.01 17.84 7.31
N PRO A 69 1.64 18.82 8.15
CA PRO A 69 2.57 19.84 8.66
C PRO A 69 3.83 19.30 9.35
N ARG A 70 3.74 18.10 9.94
CA ARG A 70 4.85 17.45 10.68
C ARG A 70 5.51 16.29 9.93
N HIS A 71 4.79 15.66 9.01
CA HIS A 71 5.20 14.37 8.42
C HIS A 71 5.41 14.43 6.90
N GLY A 72 5.19 15.61 6.30
CA GLY A 72 5.40 15.83 4.89
C GLY A 72 4.30 15.23 4.02
N ARG A 73 4.66 14.86 2.79
CA ARG A 73 3.74 14.37 1.77
C ARG A 73 3.20 12.98 2.14
N GLN A 74 1.88 12.83 2.09
CA GLN A 74 1.17 11.58 2.31
C GLN A 74 0.05 11.42 1.29
N PHE A 75 -0.27 10.19 0.95
CA PHE A 75 -1.45 9.86 0.16
C PHE A 75 -2.65 9.66 1.09
N LYS A 76 -3.62 10.56 1.03
CA LYS A 76 -4.85 10.45 1.83
C LYS A 76 -5.82 9.50 1.14
N ALA A 77 -5.90 8.27 1.65
CA ALA A 77 -6.80 7.24 1.13
C ALA A 77 -8.25 7.51 1.58
N GLY A 78 -9.13 7.73 0.61
CA GLY A 78 -10.57 7.85 0.82
C GLY A 78 -11.30 6.50 0.67
N GLN A 79 -10.76 5.62 -0.17
CA GLN A 79 -11.26 4.26 -0.37
C GLN A 79 -10.07 3.31 -0.56
N CYS A 80 -10.25 2.07 -0.10
CA CYS A 80 -9.24 1.02 -0.10
C CYS A 80 -9.90 -0.29 -0.55
N GLU A 81 -9.34 -0.93 -1.57
CA GLU A 81 -9.73 -2.24 -2.05
C GLU A 81 -8.57 -3.22 -1.82
N ARG A 82 -8.88 -4.39 -1.26
CA ARG A 82 -7.91 -5.49 -1.17
C ARG A 82 -7.90 -6.25 -2.47
N THR A 83 -6.72 -6.31 -3.10
CA THR A 83 -6.53 -7.00 -4.37
C THR A 83 -5.64 -8.23 -4.17
N MET A 84 -5.68 -9.14 -5.14
CA MET A 84 -4.63 -10.15 -5.27
C MET A 84 -3.38 -9.46 -5.85
N PRO A 85 -2.16 -9.85 -5.45
CA PRO A 85 -0.95 -9.41 -6.14
C PRO A 85 -1.05 -9.84 -7.61
N ALA A 86 -1.24 -8.88 -8.52
CA ALA A 86 -1.58 -9.18 -9.91
C ALA A 86 -0.34 -9.30 -10.83
N ASP A 87 0.82 -8.80 -10.38
CA ASP A 87 2.05 -8.79 -11.20
C ASP A 87 3.27 -9.35 -10.46
N LYS A 88 4.33 -9.65 -11.23
CA LYS A 88 5.61 -10.17 -10.72
C LYS A 88 6.21 -9.31 -9.61
N ARG A 89 6.05 -7.98 -9.69
CA ARG A 89 6.59 -7.06 -8.68
C ARG A 89 5.80 -7.18 -7.38
N ALA A 90 4.48 -7.23 -7.44
CA ALA A 90 3.59 -7.44 -6.30
C ALA A 90 3.85 -8.80 -5.63
N ILE A 91 3.98 -9.88 -6.41
CA ILE A 91 4.31 -11.23 -5.89
C ILE A 91 5.67 -11.20 -5.18
N ARG A 92 6.68 -10.54 -5.77
CA ARG A 92 8.01 -10.43 -5.16
C ARG A 92 7.97 -9.66 -3.85
N LEU A 93 7.29 -8.51 -3.82
CA LEU A 93 7.14 -7.69 -2.62
C LEU A 93 6.38 -8.44 -1.52
N TYR A 94 5.33 -9.17 -1.87
CA TYR A 94 4.59 -10.04 -0.96
C TYR A 94 5.50 -11.08 -0.32
N LEU A 95 6.25 -11.83 -1.14
CA LEU A 95 7.17 -12.86 -0.66
C LEU A 95 8.31 -12.28 0.18
N ALA A 96 8.83 -11.11 -0.21
CA ALA A 96 9.91 -10.43 0.49
C ALA A 96 9.46 -9.70 1.77
N SER A 97 8.15 -9.53 2.00
CA SER A 97 7.59 -8.81 3.16
C SER A 97 7.87 -9.47 4.51
N GLY A 98 8.40 -10.71 4.51
CA GLY A 98 8.61 -11.49 5.72
C GLY A 98 7.34 -12.15 6.26
N MET A 99 6.21 -12.07 5.55
CA MET A 99 4.99 -12.80 5.91
C MET A 99 5.21 -14.33 5.89
N ILE A 100 6.08 -14.82 5.00
CA ILE A 100 6.47 -16.23 4.95
C ILE A 100 7.86 -16.39 5.55
N ARG A 101 7.95 -17.08 6.69
CA ARG A 101 9.21 -17.33 7.38
C ARG A 101 10.17 -18.07 6.44
N GLY A 102 11.39 -17.54 6.31
CA GLY A 102 12.45 -18.12 5.48
C GLY A 102 12.50 -17.58 4.05
N ILE A 103 11.55 -16.73 3.63
CA ILE A 103 11.56 -16.09 2.31
C ILE A 103 11.99 -14.63 2.46
N GLY A 104 13.27 -14.37 2.23
CA GLY A 104 13.83 -13.02 2.13
C GLY A 104 13.85 -12.51 0.68
N PRO A 105 14.30 -11.25 0.46
CA PRO A 105 14.30 -10.61 -0.86
C PRO A 105 14.99 -11.42 -1.98
N ALA A 106 16.09 -12.11 -1.64
CA ALA A 106 16.83 -12.94 -2.59
C ALA A 106 16.02 -14.17 -3.05
N LEU A 107 15.42 -14.91 -2.11
CA LEU A 107 14.60 -16.08 -2.42
C LEU A 107 13.29 -15.67 -3.11
N ALA A 108 12.67 -14.57 -2.68
CA ALA A 108 11.52 -13.98 -3.35
C ALA A 108 11.81 -13.68 -4.83
N SER A 109 12.97 -13.07 -5.11
CA SER A 109 13.41 -12.77 -6.49
C SER A 109 13.62 -14.04 -7.31
N ALA A 110 14.22 -15.09 -6.72
CA ALA A 110 14.41 -16.38 -7.39
C ALA A 110 13.07 -17.08 -7.69
N ILE A 111 12.12 -17.09 -6.75
CA ILE A 111 10.79 -17.68 -6.94
C ILE A 111 10.06 -16.98 -8.08
N VAL A 112 10.04 -15.64 -8.08
CA VAL A 112 9.36 -14.87 -9.13
C VAL A 112 10.05 -15.01 -10.49
N ALA A 113 11.38 -15.15 -10.54
CA ALA A 113 12.10 -15.38 -11.79
C ALA A 113 11.73 -16.71 -12.46
N VAL A 114 11.39 -17.73 -11.66
CA VAL A 114 11.01 -19.07 -12.15
C VAL A 114 9.51 -19.18 -12.43
N PHE A 115 8.66 -18.59 -11.58
CA PHE A 115 7.22 -18.84 -11.56
C PHE A 115 6.33 -17.61 -11.79
N GLY A 116 6.88 -16.40 -11.82
CA GLY A 116 6.11 -15.21 -12.11
C GLY A 116 5.82 -15.15 -13.61
N GLU A 117 4.58 -15.40 -14.02
CA GLU A 117 4.11 -15.18 -15.40
C GLU A 117 3.78 -13.71 -15.66
#